data_AF-A0A9N9SS14-F1
#
_entry.id   AF-A0A9N9SS14-F1
#
_cell.length_a   1.000
_cell.length_b   1.000
_cell.length_c   1.000
_cell.angle_alpha   90.00
_cell.angle_beta   90.00
_cell.angle_gamma   90.00
#
_symmetry.space_group_name_H-M   'P 1'
#
loop_
_entity.id
_entity.type
_entity.pdbx_description
1 polymer ?
#
loop_
_entity_poly.entity_id
_entity_poly.type
_entity_poly.pdbx_seq_one_letter_code
_entity_poly.pdbx_strand_id
1 'polypeptide(L)'
;MNTHLKAVKLTVKNRTAVTLDTLTVRGNNVRYYILPDSLPLETLLIDDTPKAKAKKKETARGAARGRGRGRGRGGPRGRGRGRGRR
;
A
#
# COMPACT_ATOMS: atom_id res chain seq x y z
N MET A 1 -6.82 12.26 16.65
CA MET A 1 -6.50 11.26 17.70
C MET A 1 -7.52 11.35 18.84
N ASN A 2 -8.76 10.85 18.65
CA ASN A 2 -9.74 10.87 19.74
C ASN A 2 -9.26 9.96 20.88
N THR A 3 -9.46 10.37 22.12
CA THR A 3 -8.95 9.64 23.28
C THR A 3 -10.07 9.41 24.28
N HIS A 4 -10.21 8.15 24.69
CA HIS A 4 -11.13 7.72 25.73
C HIS A 4 -10.31 7.39 26.97
N LEU A 5 -10.67 8.00 28.09
CA LEU A 5 -9.98 7.89 29.37
C LEU A 5 -10.95 7.32 30.42
N LYS A 6 -10.40 6.54 31.35
CA LYS A 6 -11.11 5.95 32.50
C LYS A 6 -10.44 6.41 33.79
N ALA A 7 -11.21 6.59 34.85
CA ALA A 7 -10.75 7.02 36.17
C ALA A 7 -9.85 8.27 36.11
N VAL A 8 -10.44 9.39 35.70
CA VAL A 8 -9.72 10.62 35.34
C VAL A 8 -9.80 11.64 36.46
N LYS A 9 -8.66 12.25 36.78
CA LYS A 9 -8.61 13.49 37.56
C LYS A 9 -8.40 14.68 36.61
N LEU A 10 -9.49 15.37 36.28
CA LEU A 10 -9.49 16.50 35.37
C LEU A 10 -9.15 17.79 36.13
N THR A 11 -8.14 18.53 35.68
CA THR A 11 -7.85 19.87 36.18
C THR A 11 -8.07 20.89 35.08
N VAL A 12 -9.13 21.67 35.18
CA VAL A 12 -9.40 22.75 34.23
C VAL A 12 -8.61 23.99 34.66
N LYS A 13 -8.10 24.76 33.70
CA LYS A 13 -7.37 26.01 33.98
C LYS A 13 -8.18 26.89 34.94
N ASN A 14 -7.53 27.34 36.01
CA ASN A 14 -8.11 28.21 37.04
C ASN A 14 -9.33 27.61 37.78
N ARG A 15 -9.47 26.29 37.80
CA ARG A 15 -10.51 25.59 38.56
C ARG A 15 -9.89 24.48 39.40
N THR A 16 -10.64 24.03 40.39
CA THR A 16 -10.29 22.87 41.21
C THR A 16 -10.36 21.59 40.37
N ALA A 17 -9.58 20.59 40.77
CA ALA A 17 -9.57 19.29 40.11
C ALA A 17 -10.86 18.51 40.41
N VAL A 18 -11.39 17.82 39.41
CA VAL A 18 -12.62 17.01 39.49
C VAL A 18 -12.30 15.58 39.09
N THR A 19 -12.82 14.61 39.83
CA THR A 19 -12.72 13.19 39.51
C THR A 19 -13.90 12.75 38.64
N LEU A 20 -13.63 11.98 37.59
CA LEU A 20 -14.60 11.47 36.64
C LEU A 20 -14.33 9.99 36.37
N ASP A 21 -15.37 9.18 36.24
CA ASP A 21 -15.21 7.75 35.91
C ASP A 21 -14.76 7.55 34.45
N THR A 22 -15.29 8.37 33.54
CA THR A 22 -14.95 8.32 32.12
C THR A 22 -14.86 9.74 31.53
N LEU A 23 -13.99 9.93 30.55
CA LEU A 23 -13.87 11.19 29.79
C LEU A 23 -13.47 10.88 28.36
N THR A 24 -14.08 11.57 27.40
CA THR A 24 -13.67 11.48 25.98
C THR A 24 -13.20 12.85 25.51
N VAL A 25 -12.02 12.89 24.89
CA VAL A 25 -11.44 14.11 24.33
C VAL A 25 -11.35 13.98 22.81
N ARG A 26 -11.87 14.98 22.10
CA ARG A 26 -11.72 15.06 20.64
C ARG A 26 -10.27 15.35 20.30
N GLY A 27 -9.71 14.58 19.38
CA GLY A 27 -8.28 14.58 19.12
C GLY A 27 -7.68 15.85 18.55
N ASN A 28 -8.49 16.72 17.95
CA ASN A 28 -8.01 18.01 17.45
C ASN A 28 -7.69 19.01 18.56
N ASN A 29 -8.19 18.79 19.78
CA ASN A 29 -7.95 19.65 20.93
C ASN A 29 -6.73 19.20 21.78
N VAL A 30 -6.08 18.10 21.40
CA VAL A 30 -4.96 17.55 22.15
C VAL A 30 -3.64 18.14 21.64
N ARG A 31 -2.81 18.63 22.57
CA ARG A 31 -1.50 19.23 22.24
C ARG A 31 -0.33 18.29 22.46
N TYR A 32 -0.37 17.50 23.54
CA TYR A 32 0.68 16.56 23.88
C TYR A 32 0.12 15.40 24.71
N TYR A 33 0.84 14.29 24.70
CA TYR A 33 0.63 13.14 25.58
C TYR A 33 1.88 12.96 26.42
N ILE A 34 1.70 12.68 27.70
CA ILE A 34 2.79 12.21 28.57
C ILE A 34 2.62 10.69 28.63
N LEU A 35 3.55 9.97 28.01
CA LEU A 35 3.54 8.52 27.96
C LEU A 35 4.35 7.96 29.13
N PRO A 36 4.11 6.71 29.57
CA PRO A 36 4.97 6.05 30.54
C PRO A 36 6.40 5.93 30.00
N ASP A 37 7.39 6.18 30.86
CA ASP A 37 8.82 6.09 30.50
C ASP A 37 9.23 4.69 30.02
N SER A 38 8.50 3.66 30.45
CA SER A 38 8.74 2.26 30.09
C SER A 38 8.20 1.88 28.70
N LEU A 39 7.57 2.79 27.96
CA LEU A 39 7.01 2.48 26.65
C LEU A 39 8.13 2.38 25.60
N PRO A 40 8.33 1.23 24.93
CA PRO A 40 9.44 1.03 23.99
C PRO A 40 9.15 1.69 22.63
N LEU A 41 9.29 3.03 22.57
CA LEU A 41 8.98 3.84 21.39
C LEU A 41 9.74 3.40 20.13
N GLU A 42 11.02 3.04 20.24
CA GLU A 42 11.85 2.66 19.09
C GLU A 42 11.27 1.46 18.32
N THR A 43 10.67 0.51 19.04
CA THR A 43 10.04 -0.67 18.43
C THR A 43 8.68 -0.36 17.82
N LEU A 44 7.93 0.56 18.43
CA LEU A 44 6.58 0.92 18.01
C LEU A 44 6.55 1.98 16.91
N LEU A 45 7.63 2.74 16.76
CA LEU A 45 7.79 3.78 15.74
C LEU A 45 8.57 3.27 14.51
N ILE A 46 8.71 1.95 14.34
CA ILE A 46 9.23 1.39 13.12
C ILE A 46 8.19 1.62 12.02
N ASP A 47 8.59 2.34 10.96
CA ASP A 47 7.80 2.44 9.74
C ASP A 47 7.75 1.06 9.07
N ASP A 48 6.68 0.30 9.35
CA ASP A 48 6.28 -0.92 8.64
C ASP A 48 5.82 -0.62 7.20
N THR A 49 6.42 0.38 6.55
CA THR A 49 6.20 0.62 5.12
C THR A 49 6.57 -0.66 4.39
N PRO A 50 5.60 -1.36 3.76
CA PRO A 50 5.88 -2.61 3.10
C PRO A 50 6.92 -2.30 2.03
N LYS A 51 8.12 -2.89 2.17
CA LYS A 51 9.25 -2.67 1.26
C LYS A 51 8.71 -2.68 -0.17
N ALA A 52 8.75 -1.53 -0.83
CA ALA A 52 8.22 -1.39 -2.17
C ALA A 52 8.84 -2.51 -3.03
N LYS A 53 8.02 -3.46 -3.49
CA LYS A 53 8.48 -4.52 -4.37
C LYS A 53 9.13 -3.80 -5.55
N ALA A 54 10.44 -4.03 -5.73
CA ALA A 54 11.19 -3.42 -6.82
C ALA A 54 10.39 -3.64 -8.10
N LYS A 55 9.88 -2.55 -8.70
CA LYS A 55 9.34 -2.62 -10.05
C LYS A 55 10.48 -3.15 -10.88
N LYS A 56 10.31 -4.38 -11.41
CA LYS A 56 11.24 -5.01 -12.33
C LYS A 56 11.53 -3.95 -13.38
N LYS A 57 12.77 -3.44 -13.37
CA LYS A 57 13.22 -2.41 -14.30
C LYS A 57 13.27 -3.07 -15.66
N GLU A 58 12.13 -3.12 -16.35
CA GLU A 58 12.03 -3.52 -17.74
C GLU A 58 12.57 -2.36 -18.59
N THR A 59 13.88 -2.15 -18.49
CA THR A 59 14.62 -1.36 -19.47
C THR A 59 15.90 -2.13 -19.77
N ALA A 60 15.88 -2.86 -20.88
CA ALA A 60 16.63 -2.44 -22.07
C ALA A 60 16.97 -3.62 -22.99
N ARG A 61 16.53 -3.48 -24.25
CA ARG A 61 17.31 -3.71 -25.48
C ARG A 61 17.54 -5.15 -25.94
N GLY A 62 16.67 -5.56 -26.87
CA GLY A 62 17.04 -5.95 -28.23
C GLY A 62 18.21 -6.92 -28.44
N ALA A 63 17.87 -8.15 -28.86
CA ALA A 63 18.73 -8.95 -29.73
C ALA A 63 17.85 -9.82 -30.64
N ALA A 64 17.49 -9.29 -31.80
CA ALA A 64 17.16 -10.11 -32.96
C ALA A 64 18.38 -11.00 -33.28
N ARG A 65 18.21 -12.33 -33.30
CA ARG A 65 18.98 -13.32 -34.11
C ARG A 65 18.69 -14.74 -33.63
N GLY A 66 18.08 -15.56 -34.50
CA GLY A 66 17.96 -17.00 -34.26
C GLY A 66 17.24 -17.75 -35.37
N ARG A 67 17.92 -17.99 -36.49
CA ARG A 67 17.49 -18.84 -37.61
C ARG A 67 17.38 -20.31 -37.18
N GLY A 68 16.33 -21.03 -37.59
CA GLY A 68 16.29 -22.51 -37.58
C GLY A 68 14.90 -23.05 -37.95
N ARG A 69 14.62 -23.38 -39.22
CA ARG A 69 14.74 -24.71 -39.88
C ARG A 69 13.76 -25.78 -39.34
N GLY A 70 12.79 -26.17 -40.17
CA GLY A 70 12.05 -27.44 -40.09
C GLY A 70 10.68 -27.38 -40.78
N ARG A 71 10.57 -27.57 -42.10
CA ARG A 71 10.27 -28.83 -42.83
C ARG A 71 8.93 -29.50 -42.45
N GLY A 72 7.96 -29.39 -43.36
CA GLY A 72 6.77 -30.26 -43.47
C GLY A 72 5.90 -29.78 -44.64
N ARG A 73 6.24 -30.07 -45.91
CA ARG A 73 5.83 -31.23 -46.74
C ARG A 73 4.31 -31.47 -46.81
N GLY A 74 3.75 -31.21 -48.00
CA GLY A 74 2.47 -31.72 -48.50
C GLY A 74 1.50 -30.58 -48.85
N GLY A 75 1.08 -30.32 -50.08
CA GLY A 75 1.21 -30.95 -51.39
C GLY A 75 0.40 -30.09 -52.40
N PRO A 76 0.56 -30.27 -53.72
CA PRO A 76 0.08 -29.35 -54.76
C PRO A 76 -1.36 -29.64 -55.21
N ARG A 77 -1.94 -28.67 -55.95
CA ARG A 77 -3.21 -28.69 -56.74
C ARG A 77 -4.30 -27.85 -56.07
N GLY A 78 -4.94 -26.87 -56.72
CA GLY A 78 -4.85 -26.42 -58.09
C GLY A 78 -5.87 -25.30 -58.36
N ARG A 79 -5.62 -24.55 -59.44
CA ARG A 79 -6.58 -23.92 -60.37
C ARG A 79 -7.94 -23.43 -59.80
N GLY A 80 -8.05 -22.10 -59.71
CA GLY A 80 -8.88 -21.37 -60.67
C GLY A 80 -10.14 -20.66 -60.16
N ARG A 81 -10.32 -19.45 -60.73
CA ARG A 81 -11.58 -18.69 -60.94
C ARG A 81 -12.20 -18.12 -59.65
N GLY A 82 -12.34 -16.81 -59.45
CA GLY A 82 -12.87 -15.80 -60.37
C GLY A 82 -14.38 -15.65 -60.17
N ARG A 83 -14.83 -14.41 -59.92
CA ARG A 83 -16.20 -13.91 -59.59
C ARG A 83 -16.45 -13.83 -58.07
N GLY A 84 -16.87 -12.71 -57.47
CA GLY A 84 -17.55 -11.53 -57.98
C GLY A 84 -18.99 -11.47 -57.48
N ARG A 85 -19.29 -10.46 -56.64
CA ARG A 85 -20.59 -9.89 -56.26
C ARG A 85 -21.56 -10.75 -55.43
N ARG A 86 -21.82 -10.32 -54.18
CA ARG A 86 -22.96 -9.47 -53.81
C ARG A 86 -22.66 -8.79 -52.48
#